data_AF-A0A1F3XWG7-F1
#
_entry.id   AF-A0A1F3XWG7-F1
#
_cell.length_a   1.000
_cell.length_b   1.000
_cell.length_c   1.000
_cell.angle_alpha   90.00
_cell.angle_beta   90.00
_cell.angle_gamma   90.00
#
_symmetry.space_group_name_H-M   'P 1'
#
loop_
_entity.id
_entity.type
_entity.pdbx_description
1 polymer ?
#
loop_
_entity_poly.entity_id
_entity_poly.type
_entity_poly.pdbx_seq_one_letter_code
_entity_poly.pdbx_strand_id
1 'polypeptide(L)'
;MDHPVQYKHTRVTENYLVLECLNIMFTTYNGTKVRVDITKDVEIDDSIPNRERALTFGYSYNANRPGVGNLLRYDSPDPEAARGPSTPAHHYFHHKHDWSSGTEVIVKVRDDEWPHVDQFFQEVLTRL
;
A
#
# COMPACT_ATOMS: atom_id res chain seq x y z
N MET A 1 -14.52 25.46 -2.34
CA MET A 1 -13.50 24.86 -3.20
C MET A 1 -13.51 23.39 -2.89
N ASP A 2 -14.04 22.57 -3.79
CA ASP A 2 -13.97 21.12 -3.65
C ASP A 2 -12.50 20.73 -3.72
N HIS A 3 -11.97 20.18 -2.63
CA HIS A 3 -10.68 19.51 -2.68
C HIS A 3 -10.79 18.42 -3.76
N PRO A 4 -9.81 18.28 -4.67
CA PRO A 4 -9.84 17.20 -5.65
C PRO A 4 -10.01 15.88 -4.90
N VAL A 5 -10.93 15.04 -5.37
CA VAL A 5 -11.22 13.74 -4.79
C VAL A 5 -9.94 12.91 -4.88
N GLN A 6 -9.17 12.86 -3.78
CA GLN A 6 -7.90 12.16 -3.69
C GLN A 6 -8.07 10.66 -3.45
N TYR A 7 -9.30 10.20 -3.23
CA TYR A 7 -9.62 8.80 -3.01
C TYR A 7 -10.59 8.29 -4.09
N LYS A 8 -10.24 7.17 -4.71
CA LYS A 8 -11.09 6.47 -5.67
C LYS A 8 -11.49 5.13 -5.06
N HIS A 9 -12.70 4.69 -5.34
CA HIS A 9 -13.09 3.30 -5.09
C HIS A 9 -13.55 2.69 -6.41
N THR A 10 -13.14 1.45 -6.64
CA THR A 10 -13.51 0.68 -7.82
C THR A 10 -14.15 -0.62 -7.33
N ARG A 11 -15.41 -0.87 -7.71
CA ARG A 11 -16.06 -2.15 -7.45
C ARG A 11 -15.64 -3.14 -8.54
N VAL A 12 -14.92 -4.18 -8.15
CA VAL A 12 -14.39 -5.22 -9.05
C VAL A 12 -15.42 -6.33 -9.23
N THR A 13 -16.04 -6.77 -8.14
CA THR A 13 -17.16 -7.71 -8.13
C THR A 13 -18.25 -7.20 -7.17
N GLU A 14 -19.37 -7.93 -7.04
CA GLU A 14 -20.40 -7.59 -6.05
C GLU A 14 -19.82 -7.41 -4.64
N ASN A 15 -18.87 -8.26 -4.26
CA ASN A 15 -18.30 -8.30 -2.91
C ASN A 15 -16.84 -7.84 -2.84
N TYR A 16 -16.26 -7.27 -3.91
CA TYR A 16 -14.88 -6.82 -3.91
C TYR A 16 -14.75 -5.35 -4.33
N LEU A 17 -14.18 -4.54 -3.45
CA LEU A 17 -13.81 -3.14 -3.67
C LEU A 17 -12.29 -2.98 -3.59
N VAL A 18 -11.75 -2.20 -4.52
CA VAL A 18 -10.41 -1.62 -4.42
C VAL A 18 -10.55 -0.15 -4.03
N LEU A 19 -9.90 0.26 -2.95
CA LEU A 19 -9.83 1.65 -2.49
C LEU A 19 -8.43 2.18 -2.77
N GLU A 20 -8.35 3.32 -3.44
CA GLU A 20 -7.10 3.89 -3.94
C GLU A 20 -6.98 5.34 -3.47
N CYS A 21 -5.84 5.71 -2.90
CA CYS A 21 -5.46 7.08 -2.63
C CYS A 21 -4.09 7.31 -3.26
N LEU A 22 -4.09 7.80 -4.51
CA LEU A 22 -2.90 7.82 -5.37
C LEU A 22 -2.41 9.25 -5.58
N ASN A 23 -1.12 9.38 -5.86
CA ASN A 23 -0.45 10.65 -6.12
C ASN A 23 -0.61 11.66 -4.97
N ILE A 24 -0.60 11.19 -3.72
CA ILE A 24 -0.55 12.06 -2.55
C ILE A 24 0.82 12.73 -2.55
N MET A 25 0.84 14.02 -2.88
CA MET A 25 2.06 14.81 -2.92
C MET A 25 2.20 15.61 -1.63
N PHE A 26 3.31 15.44 -0.92
CA PHE A 26 3.71 16.35 0.15
C PHE A 26 5.13 16.83 -0.04
N THR A 27 5.42 17.99 0.57
CA THR A 27 6.76 18.59 0.60
C THR A 27 7.16 18.76 2.05
N THR A 28 8.32 18.23 2.41
CA THR A 28 8.90 18.39 3.75
C THR A 28 9.39 19.82 3.96
N TYR A 29 9.70 20.17 5.22
CA TYR A 29 10.25 21.48 5.56
C TYR A 29 11.59 21.80 4.88
N ASN A 30 12.40 20.79 4.55
CA ASN A 30 13.65 20.97 3.80
C ASN A 30 13.44 21.05 2.27
N GLY A 31 12.19 21.06 1.79
CA GLY A 31 11.84 21.20 0.38
C GLY A 31 11.81 19.90 -0.42
N THR A 32 12.05 18.75 0.21
CA THR A 32 11.99 17.45 -0.46
C THR A 32 10.55 17.07 -0.78
N LYS A 33 10.28 16.78 -2.06
CA LYS A 33 8.97 16.31 -2.52
C LYS A 33 8.90 14.80 -2.42
N VAL A 34 7.77 14.31 -1.93
CA VAL A 34 7.46 12.88 -1.84
C VAL A 34 6.10 12.63 -2.43
N ARG A 35 6.00 11.56 -3.23
CA ARG A 35 4.74 11.00 -3.70
C ARG A 35 4.44 9.74 -2.89
N VAL A 36 3.20 9.64 -2.42
CA VAL A 36 2.67 8.44 -1.78
C VAL A 36 1.46 7.93 -2.54
N ASP A 37 1.42 6.62 -2.71
CA ASP A 37 0.32 5.86 -3.28
C ASP A 37 -0.13 4.82 -2.24
N ILE A 38 -1.43 4.72 -1.99
CA ILE A 38 -2.03 3.80 -1.02
C ILE A 38 -3.16 3.05 -1.71
N THR A 39 -3.14 1.71 -1.62
CA THR A 39 -4.19 0.84 -2.15
C THR A 39 -4.65 -0.14 -1.09
N LYS A 40 -5.96 -0.42 -1.07
CA LYS A 40 -6.58 -1.34 -0.13
C LYS A 40 -7.64 -2.19 -0.82
N ASP A 41 -7.53 -3.50 -0.67
CA ASP A 41 -8.46 -4.49 -1.20
C ASP A 41 -9.39 -4.95 -0.10
N VAL A 42 -10.69 -4.79 -0.34
CA VAL A 42 -11.75 -4.98 0.65
C VAL A 42 -12.80 -5.93 0.11
N GLU A 43 -13.08 -6.98 0.87
CA GLU A 43 -14.21 -7.87 0.66
C GLU A 43 -15.41 -7.38 1.49
N ILE A 44 -16.58 -7.29 0.86
CA ILE A 44 -17.85 -7.00 1.52
C ILE A 44 -18.51 -8.33 1.84
N ASP A 45 -18.72 -8.60 3.12
CA ASP A 45 -19.54 -9.70 3.60
C ASP A 45 -20.98 -9.20 3.77
N ASP A 46 -21.84 -9.65 2.86
CA ASP A 46 -23.28 -9.38 2.80
C ASP A 46 -24.14 -10.49 3.44
N SER A 47 -23.51 -11.52 4.02
CA SER A 47 -24.20 -12.67 4.60
C SER A 47 -25.03 -12.33 5.85
N ILE A 48 -24.80 -11.17 6.47
CA ILE A 48 -25.53 -10.70 7.64
C ILE A 48 -26.47 -9.55 7.23
N PRO A 49 -27.80 -9.77 7.19
CA PRO A 49 -28.77 -8.73 6.88
C PRO A 49 -28.61 -7.52 7.82
N ASN A 50 -28.54 -6.31 7.24
CA ASN A 50 -28.39 -5.03 7.93
C ASN A 50 -27.02 -4.79 8.62
N ARG A 51 -25.99 -5.58 8.30
CA ARG A 51 -24.62 -5.31 8.78
C ARG A 51 -23.58 -5.70 7.74
N GLU A 52 -23.40 -4.83 6.74
CA GLU A 52 -22.26 -4.92 5.84
C GLU A 52 -20.97 -4.91 6.67
N ARG A 53 -20.19 -5.99 6.60
CA ARG A 53 -18.85 -6.04 7.18
C ARG A 53 -17.85 -5.96 6.04
N ALA A 54 -16.90 -5.05 6.15
CA ALA A 54 -15.79 -4.92 5.23
C ALA A 54 -14.56 -5.62 5.81
N LEU A 55 -14.09 -6.69 5.19
CA LEU A 55 -12.84 -7.36 5.51
C LEU A 55 -11.73 -6.85 4.60
N THR A 56 -10.60 -6.46 5.17
CA THR A 56 -9.41 -6.11 4.38
C THR A 56 -8.59 -7.36 4.15
N PHE A 57 -8.28 -7.68 2.90
CA PHE A 57 -7.44 -8.83 2.56
C PHE A 57 -6.19 -8.45 1.77
N GLY A 58 -6.12 -7.23 1.25
CA GLY A 58 -4.95 -6.69 0.56
C GLY A 58 -4.71 -5.24 0.95
N TYR A 59 -3.44 -4.89 1.06
CA TYR A 59 -2.98 -3.55 1.40
C TYR A 59 -1.62 -3.28 0.77
N SER A 60 -1.45 -2.12 0.15
CA SER A 60 -0.15 -1.65 -0.35
C SER A 60 0.07 -0.18 -0.01
N TYR A 61 1.31 0.13 0.38
CA TYR A 61 1.81 1.49 0.56
C TYR A 61 3.04 1.67 -0.30
N ASN A 62 3.13 2.73 -1.08
CA ASN A 62 4.33 3.05 -1.86
C ASN A 62 4.72 4.51 -1.66
N ALA A 63 6.00 4.77 -1.37
CA ALA A 63 6.55 6.11 -1.28
C ALA A 63 7.77 6.25 -2.21
N ASN A 64 7.81 7.35 -2.96
CA ASN A 64 8.96 7.69 -3.77
C ASN A 64 9.27 9.19 -3.76
N ARG A 65 10.50 9.52 -4.14
CA ARG A 65 10.92 10.88 -4.47
C ARG A 65 10.83 11.05 -5.99
N PRO A 66 9.93 11.90 -6.50
CA PRO A 66 9.80 12.09 -7.94
C PRO A 66 11.12 12.50 -8.59
N GLY A 67 11.53 11.78 -9.63
CA GLY A 67 12.79 12.00 -10.34
C GLY A 67 14.04 11.44 -9.66
N VAL A 68 13.93 10.85 -8.46
CA VAL A 68 15.06 10.22 -7.75
C VAL A 68 14.88 8.70 -7.65
N GLY A 69 13.71 8.24 -7.20
CA GLY A 69 13.44 6.80 -7.05
C GLY A 69 12.57 6.47 -5.83
N ASN A 70 12.32 5.17 -5.65
CA ASN A 70 11.54 4.65 -4.53
C ASN A 70 12.30 4.82 -3.20
N LEU A 71 11.53 4.98 -2.12
CA LEU A 71 12.04 5.03 -0.75
C LEU A 71 11.75 3.72 -0.04
N LEU A 72 10.46 3.40 0.04
CA LEU A 72 9.95 2.16 0.61
C LEU A 72 8.59 1.82 0.02
N ARG A 73 8.29 0.52 0.00
CA ARG A 73 7.00 -0.02 -0.42
C ARG A 73 6.62 -1.20 0.47
N TYR A 74 5.39 -1.25 0.90
CA TYR A 74 4.80 -2.40 1.60
C TYR A 74 3.81 -3.05 0.65
N ASP A 75 3.91 -4.37 0.48
CA ASP A 75 3.01 -5.16 -0.35
C ASP A 75 2.44 -6.37 0.40
N SER A 76 1.14 -6.55 0.26
CA SER A 76 0.46 -7.75 0.72
C SER A 76 0.79 -8.94 -0.19
N PRO A 77 0.57 -10.18 0.29
CA PRO A 77 0.68 -11.35 -0.56
C PRO A 77 -0.16 -11.18 -1.83
N ASP A 78 0.39 -11.57 -2.98
CA ASP A 78 -0.33 -11.58 -4.24
C ASP A 78 -0.92 -12.99 -4.48
N PRO A 79 -2.24 -13.18 -4.32
CA PRO A 79 -2.88 -14.48 -4.44
C PRO A 79 -2.90 -15.04 -5.87
N GLU A 80 -2.65 -14.20 -6.89
CA GLU A 80 -2.48 -14.64 -8.27
C GLU A 80 -1.02 -15.00 -8.57
N ALA A 81 -0.07 -14.19 -8.07
CA ALA A 81 1.35 -14.50 -8.23
C ALA A 81 1.73 -15.81 -7.53
N ALA A 82 1.01 -16.22 -6.50
CA ALA A 82 1.25 -17.50 -5.83
C ALA A 82 1.03 -18.76 -6.69
N ARG A 83 0.63 -18.62 -7.97
CA ARG A 83 0.21 -19.72 -8.85
C ARG A 83 1.25 -20.12 -9.92
N GLY A 84 2.40 -19.42 -10.01
CA GLY A 84 3.40 -19.63 -11.06
C GLY A 84 4.81 -19.97 -10.56
N PRO A 85 5.55 -20.89 -11.22
CA PRO A 85 6.92 -21.27 -10.81
C PRO A 85 7.95 -20.15 -11.00
N SER A 86 7.61 -19.08 -11.72
CA SER A 86 8.48 -17.92 -11.98
C SER A 86 8.27 -16.76 -10.99
N THR A 87 7.31 -16.87 -10.07
CA THR A 87 7.00 -15.79 -9.14
C THR A 87 8.07 -15.70 -8.05
N PRO A 88 8.62 -14.49 -7.78
CA PRO A 88 9.51 -14.29 -6.65
C PRO A 88 8.88 -14.67 -5.32
N ALA A 89 9.61 -15.41 -4.49
CA ALA A 89 9.07 -15.97 -3.25
C ALA A 89 8.54 -14.95 -2.23
N HIS A 90 8.92 -13.68 -2.34
CA HIS A 90 8.42 -12.65 -1.43
C HIS A 90 6.95 -12.28 -1.66
N HIS A 91 6.39 -12.57 -2.83
CA HIS A 91 4.96 -12.34 -3.11
C HIS A 91 4.03 -13.29 -2.33
N TYR A 92 4.56 -14.34 -1.67
CA TYR A 92 3.77 -15.27 -0.86
C TYR A 92 3.47 -14.76 0.56
N PHE A 93 4.07 -13.65 0.98
CA PHE A 93 3.93 -13.13 2.34
C PHE A 93 3.90 -11.61 2.34
N HIS A 94 3.41 -11.02 3.43
CA HIS A 94 3.51 -9.58 3.68
C HIS A 94 4.98 -9.16 3.70
N HIS A 95 5.37 -8.20 2.87
CA HIS A 95 6.77 -7.79 2.75
C HIS A 95 6.91 -6.28 2.53
N LYS A 96 8.13 -5.82 2.80
CA LYS A 96 8.58 -4.45 2.59
C LYS A 96 9.77 -4.46 1.64
N HIS A 97 9.70 -3.64 0.60
CA HIS A 97 10.83 -3.23 -0.19
C HIS A 97 11.41 -1.93 0.37
N ASP A 98 12.72 -1.89 0.62
CA ASP A 98 13.43 -0.74 1.20
C ASP A 98 14.64 -0.39 0.34
N TRP A 99 14.75 0.87 -0.10
CA TRP A 99 15.83 1.34 -0.96
C TRP A 99 16.84 2.24 -0.24
N SER A 100 16.82 2.29 1.09
CA SER A 100 17.63 3.26 1.85
C SER A 100 19.13 3.00 1.81
N SER A 101 19.55 1.80 1.42
CA SER A 101 20.96 1.47 1.15
C SER A 101 21.44 1.88 -0.24
N GLY A 102 20.55 2.40 -1.09
CA GLY A 102 20.79 2.60 -2.53
C GLY A 102 20.46 1.37 -3.38
N THR A 103 20.25 0.21 -2.75
CA THR A 103 19.79 -1.02 -3.38
C THR A 103 18.51 -1.49 -2.70
N GLU A 104 17.65 -2.19 -3.45
CA GLU A 104 16.44 -2.81 -2.92
C GLU A 104 16.77 -3.93 -1.92
N VAL A 105 16.21 -3.83 -0.72
CA VAL A 105 16.23 -4.85 0.30
C VAL A 105 14.79 -5.26 0.58
N ILE A 106 14.51 -6.57 0.48
CA ILE A 106 13.18 -7.12 0.73
C ILE A 106 13.16 -7.75 2.13
N VAL A 107 12.25 -7.28 2.96
CA VAL A 107 12.09 -7.72 4.34
C VAL A 107 10.70 -8.31 4.52
N LYS A 108 10.62 -9.54 5.04
CA LYS A 108 9.35 -10.13 5.44
C LYS A 108 8.78 -9.36 6.63
N VAL A 109 7.51 -8.99 6.54
CA VAL A 109 6.72 -8.32 7.58
C VAL A 109 5.75 -9.35 8.15
N ARG A 110 5.61 -9.40 9.48
CA ARG A 110 4.62 -10.26 10.12
C ARG A 110 3.24 -9.60 10.05
N ASP A 111 2.19 -10.42 10.07
CA ASP A 111 0.80 -9.93 9.96
C ASP A 111 0.44 -8.96 11.10
N ASP A 112 1.02 -9.16 12.30
CA ASP A 112 0.84 -8.29 13.48
C ASP A 112 1.76 -7.06 13.49
N GLU A 113 2.67 -6.95 12.52
CA GLU A 113 3.61 -5.83 12.36
C GLU A 113 3.27 -4.93 11.16
N TRP A 114 2.14 -5.19 10.49
CA TRP A 114 1.74 -4.39 9.35
C TRP A 114 1.47 -2.94 9.77
N PRO A 115 2.12 -1.93 9.15
CA PRO A 115 2.01 -0.57 9.63
C PRO A 115 0.63 0.01 9.31
N HIS A 116 0.15 0.84 10.23
CA HIS A 116 -0.91 1.79 9.94
C HIS A 116 -0.38 2.92 9.03
N VAL A 117 -1.29 3.62 8.35
CA VAL A 117 -0.96 4.70 7.40
C VAL A 117 -0.07 5.79 8.02
N ASP A 118 -0.34 6.16 9.27
CA ASP A 118 0.43 7.16 10.02
C ASP A 118 1.84 6.68 10.34
N GLN A 119 1.99 5.41 10.74
CA GLN A 119 3.31 4.78 10.96
C GLN A 119 4.11 4.71 9.67
N PHE A 120 3.46 4.38 8.55
CA PHE A 120 4.08 4.43 7.22
C PHE A 120 4.57 5.85 6.89
N PHE A 121 3.75 6.88 7.10
CA PHE A 121 4.18 8.26 6.89
C PHE A 121 5.36 8.67 7.78
N GLN A 122 5.35 8.26 9.05
CA GLN A 122 6.47 8.50 9.96
C GLN A 122 7.75 7.84 9.43
N GLU A 123 7.68 6.58 9.00
CA GLU A 123 8.83 5.89 8.42
C GLU A 123 9.35 6.63 7.18
N VAL A 124 8.47 7.03 6.26
CA VAL A 124 8.84 7.82 5.07
C VAL A 124 9.61 9.07 5.47
N LEU A 125 9.12 9.83 6.46
CA LEU A 125 9.78 11.06 6.90
C LEU A 125 11.17 10.83 7.51
N THR A 126 11.44 9.65 8.07
CA THR A 126 12.79 9.30 8.59
C THR A 126 13.79 8.91 7.50
N ARG A 127 13.36 8.71 6.25
CA ARG A 127 14.22 8.33 5.10
C ARG A 127 14.58 9.50 4.17
N LEU A 128 14.21 10.74 4.53
CA LEU A 128 14.37 11.95 3.71
C LEU A 128 15.51 12.84 4.19
#